data_AF-A0A9P5TNL3-F1
#
_entry.id   AF-A0A9P5TNL3-F1
#
_cell.length_a   1.000
_cell.length_b   1.000
_cell.length_c   1.000
_cell.angle_alpha   90.00
_cell.angle_beta   90.00
_cell.angle_gamma   90.00
#
_symmetry.space_group_name_H-M   'P 1'
#
loop_
_entity.id
_entity.type
_entity.pdbx_description
1 polymer ?
#
loop_
_entity_poly.entity_id
_entity_poly.type
_entity_poly.pdbx_seq_one_letter_code
_entity_poly.pdbx_strand_id
1 'polypeptide(L)'
;DTVFVVGNMVEEGFCGLLMARVHLFLSIVHCRVTYPCALVEWFSTIGEEPCTDTGMWMVEPDFNALGKRAQSVIHLGSILHCAHLMPVAGNVFISQRVKFHNSLDAFQAYYVNKYIDHHAHEIAF
;
A
#
# COMPACT_ATOMS: atom_id res chain seq x y z
N ASP A 1 2.52 -8.96 1.60
CA ASP A 1 1.25 -8.36 2.07
C ASP A 1 1.26 -6.85 1.93
N THR A 2 0.08 -6.26 1.92
CA THR A 2 -0.14 -4.81 1.77
C THR A 2 -0.90 -4.28 2.98
N VAL A 3 -0.62 -3.04 3.40
CA VAL A 3 -1.12 -2.46 4.65
C VAL A 3 -1.48 -0.99 4.49
N PHE A 4 -2.50 -0.56 5.23
CA PHE A 4 -2.75 0.85 5.52
C PHE A 4 -1.81 1.31 6.62
N VAL A 5 -1.15 2.43 6.40
CA VAL A 5 -0.28 3.10 7.37
C VAL A 5 -0.88 4.46 7.68
N VAL A 6 -0.89 4.86 8.96
CA VAL A 6 -1.39 6.19 9.35
C VAL A 6 -0.48 7.27 8.77
N GLY A 7 -1.02 8.16 7.94
CA GLY A 7 -0.31 9.27 7.32
C GLY A 7 -0.64 10.61 7.99
N ASN A 8 -1.90 11.00 7.91
CA ASN A 8 -2.43 12.23 8.50
C ASN A 8 -3.60 11.88 9.44
N MET A 9 -3.48 12.23 10.72
CA MET A 9 -4.50 11.94 11.74
C MET A 9 -5.71 12.89 11.69
N VAL A 10 -5.66 13.95 10.89
CA VAL A 10 -6.74 14.94 10.75
C VAL A 10 -7.71 14.58 9.64
N GLU A 11 -7.22 13.90 8.60
CA GLU A 11 -8.02 13.53 7.45
C GLU A 11 -8.73 12.19 7.67
N GLU A 12 -9.95 12.10 7.15
CA GLU A 12 -10.78 10.91 7.23
C GLU A 12 -10.58 9.99 6.03
N GLY A 13 -11.03 8.74 6.17
CA GLY A 13 -10.96 7.74 5.11
C GLY A 13 -9.53 7.52 4.61
N PHE A 14 -9.39 7.23 3.33
CA PHE A 14 -8.09 6.96 2.74
C PHE A 14 -7.20 8.20 2.57
N CYS A 15 -7.76 9.42 2.60
CA CYS A 15 -6.96 10.66 2.53
C CYS A 15 -5.97 10.76 3.72
N GLY A 16 -6.37 10.28 4.89
CA GLY A 16 -5.51 10.20 6.08
C GLY A 16 -4.51 9.04 6.07
N LEU A 17 -4.52 8.18 5.05
CA LEU A 17 -3.77 6.93 5.01
C LEU A 17 -2.68 6.94 3.94
N LEU A 18 -1.65 6.15 4.20
CA LEU A 18 -0.62 5.78 3.24
C LEU A 18 -0.75 4.30 2.91
N MET A 19 -0.28 3.92 1.72
CA MET A 19 -0.36 2.57 1.20
C MET A 19 1.03 1.97 1.08
N ALA A 20 1.26 0.80 1.69
CA ALA A 20 2.56 0.15 1.66
C ALA A 20 2.50 -1.38 1.47
N ARG A 21 3.55 -1.96 0.88
CA ARG A 21 3.82 -3.40 0.81
C ARG A 21 4.87 -3.78 1.84
N VAL A 22 4.57 -4.73 2.71
CA VAL A 22 5.52 -5.25 3.72
C VAL A 22 6.40 -6.33 3.10
N HIS A 23 7.71 -6.22 3.29
CA HIS A 23 8.71 -7.21 2.87
C HIS A 23 9.27 -8.03 4.02
N LEU A 24 9.48 -7.39 5.17
CA LEU A 24 10.13 -8.03 6.30
C LEU A 24 9.65 -7.43 7.61
N PHE A 25 9.32 -8.28 8.57
CA PHE A 25 9.20 -7.90 9.98
C PHE A 25 10.56 -8.09 10.66
N LEU A 26 11.01 -7.06 11.37
CA LEU A 26 12.29 -7.06 12.06
C LEU A 26 12.18 -6.32 13.40
N SER A 27 13.23 -6.41 14.21
CA SER A 27 13.36 -5.61 15.43
C SER A 27 14.69 -4.88 15.42
N ILE A 28 14.67 -3.61 15.77
CA ILE A 28 15.86 -2.77 15.89
C ILE A 28 16.10 -2.49 17.37
N VAL A 29 17.31 -2.72 17.85
CA VAL A 29 17.69 -2.41 19.24
C VAL A 29 18.47 -1.11 19.27
N HIS A 30 17.95 -0.12 20.00
CA HIS A 30 18.62 1.16 20.21
C HIS A 30 18.44 1.60 21.66
N CYS A 31 19.53 2.01 22.32
CA CYS A 31 19.51 2.44 23.72
C CYS A 31 18.84 1.43 24.69
N ARG A 32 19.06 0.12 24.47
CA ARG A 32 18.44 -1.00 25.21
C ARG A 32 16.91 -1.11 25.06
N VAL A 33 16.32 -0.36 24.14
CA VAL A 33 14.91 -0.49 23.75
C VAL A 33 14.84 -1.29 22.45
N THR A 34 13.89 -2.23 22.37
CA THR A 34 13.62 -3.01 21.16
C THR A 34 12.42 -2.43 20.45
N TYR A 35 12.61 -1.99 19.22
CA TYR A 35 11.57 -1.41 18.38
C TYR A 35 11.09 -2.45 17.36
N PRO A 36 9.81 -2.86 17.40
CA PRO A 36 9.23 -3.68 16.36
C PRO A 36 9.05 -2.86 15.09
N CYS A 37 9.58 -3.34 13.96
CA CYS A 37 9.61 -2.61 12.71
C CYS A 37 9.21 -3.48 11.51
N ALA A 38 8.82 -2.82 10.43
CA ALA A 38 8.63 -3.41 9.11
C ALA A 38 9.48 -2.67 8.07
N LEU A 39 10.12 -3.42 7.17
CA LEU A 39 10.62 -2.89 5.90
C LEU A 39 9.47 -2.88 4.91
N VAL A 40 9.17 -1.71 4.35
CA VAL A 40 8.05 -1.51 3.45
C VAL A 40 8.46 -0.84 2.15
N GLU A 41 7.66 -1.05 1.11
CA GLU A 41 7.67 -0.27 -0.13
C GLU A 41 6.39 0.54 -0.28
N TRP A 42 6.52 1.76 -0.76
CA TRP A 42 5.41 2.72 -0.80
C TRP A 42 4.67 2.72 -2.14
N PHE A 43 3.43 3.21 -2.06
CA PHE A 43 2.59 3.53 -3.19
C PHE A 43 1.97 4.91 -2.96
N SER A 44 1.99 5.77 -3.99
CA SER A 44 1.34 7.08 -4.00
C SER A 44 -0.03 7.02 -4.65
N THR A 45 -0.92 7.93 -4.24
CA THR A 45 -2.25 8.07 -4.84
C THR A 45 -2.15 8.60 -6.27
N ILE A 46 -3.00 8.08 -7.14
CA ILE A 46 -3.19 8.60 -8.49
C ILE A 46 -4.39 9.53 -8.45
N GLY A 47 -4.12 10.83 -8.45
CA GLY A 47 -5.13 11.87 -8.29
C GLY A 47 -5.53 12.10 -6.83
N GLU A 48 -6.50 12.99 -6.64
CA GLU A 48 -6.91 13.53 -5.34
C GLU A 48 -8.27 12.97 -4.86
N GLU A 49 -8.92 12.11 -5.65
CA GLU A 49 -10.25 11.57 -5.36
C GLU A 49 -10.35 10.10 -5.81
N PRO A 50 -11.29 9.31 -5.24
CA PRO A 50 -11.57 7.97 -5.71
C PRO A 50 -11.99 7.94 -7.19
N CYS A 51 -11.68 6.85 -7.87
CA CYS A 51 -12.14 6.59 -9.23
C CYS A 51 -13.68 6.63 -9.29
N THR A 52 -14.24 7.47 -10.16
CA THR A 52 -15.70 7.70 -10.27
C THR A 52 -16.51 6.44 -10.57
N ASP A 53 -15.94 5.49 -11.30
CA ASP A 53 -16.64 4.29 -11.75
C ASP A 53 -16.68 3.20 -10.68
N THR A 54 -15.70 3.20 -9.77
CA THR A 54 -15.51 2.13 -8.78
C THR A 54 -15.66 2.59 -7.34
N GLY A 55 -15.53 3.89 -7.08
CA GLY A 55 -15.42 4.47 -5.74
C GLY A 55 -14.16 4.05 -4.98
N MET A 56 -13.17 3.44 -5.65
CA MET A 56 -11.91 3.02 -5.05
C MET A 56 -10.80 4.02 -5.37
N TRP A 57 -9.90 4.23 -4.40
CA TRP A 57 -8.66 4.95 -4.64
C TRP A 57 -7.76 4.14 -5.57
N MET A 58 -7.01 4.86 -6.41
CA MET A 58 -5.97 4.27 -7.24
C MET A 58 -4.60 4.67 -6.71
N VAL A 59 -3.65 3.74 -6.74
CA VAL A 59 -2.28 3.98 -6.30
C VAL A 59 -1.27 3.41 -7.29
N GLU A 60 -0.10 4.02 -7.38
CA GLU A 60 1.04 3.54 -8.17
C GLU A 60 2.28 3.30 -7.30
N PRO A 61 3.16 2.35 -7.69
CA PRO A 61 4.47 2.16 -7.10
C PRO A 61 5.31 3.43 -6.98
N ASP A 62 5.83 3.70 -5.79
CA ASP A 62 6.84 4.75 -5.62
C ASP A 62 8.23 4.26 -6.03
N PHE A 63 8.99 5.17 -6.66
CA PHE A 63 10.37 4.95 -7.05
C PHE A 63 11.28 6.04 -6.48
N ASN A 64 12.47 5.66 -6.02
CA ASN A 64 13.49 6.60 -5.59
C ASN A 64 14.26 7.22 -6.79
N ALA A 65 15.19 8.13 -6.51
CA ALA A 65 16.00 8.79 -7.54
C ALA A 65 16.83 7.85 -8.43
N LEU A 66 17.00 6.58 -8.03
CA LEU A 66 17.71 5.55 -8.81
C LEU A 66 16.75 4.65 -9.61
N GLY A 67 15.44 4.97 -9.64
CA GLY A 67 14.42 4.16 -10.31
C GLY A 67 14.14 2.81 -9.64
N LYS A 68 14.54 2.63 -8.37
CA LYS A 68 14.20 1.45 -7.57
C LYS A 68 12.99 1.74 -6.70
N ARG A 69 12.25 0.71 -6.29
CA ARG A 69 11.13 0.86 -5.35
C ARG A 69 11.56 1.66 -4.13
N ALA A 70 10.77 2.70 -3.80
CA ALA A 70 11.01 3.50 -2.61
C ALA A 70 10.72 2.67 -1.36
N GLN A 71 11.72 2.56 -0.48
CA GLN A 71 11.68 1.70 0.70
C GLN A 71 11.96 2.49 1.97
N SER A 72 11.25 2.16 3.04
CA SER A 72 11.49 2.70 4.39
C SER A 72 11.34 1.63 5.45
N VAL A 73 11.98 1.86 6.61
CA VAL A 73 11.68 1.12 7.84
C VAL A 73 10.67 1.92 8.65
N ILE A 74 9.53 1.32 8.98
CA ILE A 74 8.48 1.91 9.82
C ILE A 74 8.32 1.13 11.11
N HIS A 75 7.83 1.80 12.15
CA HIS A 75 7.44 1.13 13.40
C HIS A 75 6.14 0.36 13.20
N LEU A 76 5.99 -0.85 13.75
CA LEU A 76 4.77 -1.64 13.53
C LEU A 76 3.50 -0.95 14.04
N GLY A 77 3.62 -0.12 15.07
CA GLY A 77 2.50 0.67 15.58
C GLY A 77 1.96 1.74 14.62
N SER A 78 2.63 2.04 13.50
CA SER A 78 2.07 2.92 12.46
C SER A 78 1.18 2.19 11.46
N ILE A 79 1.21 0.84 11.45
CA ILE A 79 0.35 0.03 10.60
C ILE A 79 -1.04 0.00 11.23
N LEU A 80 -2.02 0.53 10.53
CA LEU A 80 -3.42 0.57 10.99
C LEU A 80 -4.09 -0.78 10.74
N HIS A 81 -4.00 -1.29 9.52
CA HIS A 81 -4.68 -2.52 9.12
C HIS A 81 -4.06 -3.14 7.87
N CYS A 82 -4.37 -4.42 7.62
CA CYS A 82 -4.09 -5.01 6.31
C CYS A 82 -4.93 -4.33 5.24
N ALA A 83 -4.41 -4.29 4.02
CA ALA A 83 -5.08 -3.70 2.88
C ALA A 83 -4.93 -4.63 1.68
N HIS A 84 -5.82 -4.50 0.71
CA HIS A 84 -5.81 -5.30 -0.51
C HIS A 84 -5.65 -4.41 -1.73
N LEU A 85 -4.61 -4.65 -2.52
CA LEU A 85 -4.40 -4.00 -3.81
C LEU A 85 -4.85 -4.92 -4.95
N MET A 86 -5.81 -4.44 -5.75
CA MET A 86 -6.28 -5.12 -6.95
C MET A 86 -5.64 -4.47 -8.18
N PRO A 87 -4.99 -5.21 -9.09
CA PRO A 87 -4.30 -4.61 -10.23
C PRO A 87 -5.27 -3.91 -11.19
N VAL A 88 -4.87 -2.75 -11.71
CA VAL A 88 -5.58 -2.08 -12.80
C VAL A 88 -5.15 -2.74 -14.11
N ALA A 89 -6.06 -3.48 -14.75
CA ALA A 89 -5.82 -4.05 -16.07
C ALA A 89 -5.97 -2.96 -17.15
N GLY A 90 -4.95 -2.81 -17.99
CA GLY A 90 -5.03 -1.97 -19.18
C GLY A 90 -5.70 -2.68 -20.36
N ASN A 91 -5.53 -2.13 -21.56
CA ASN A 91 -6.10 -2.67 -22.79
C ASN A 91 -5.28 -3.82 -23.42
N VAL A 92 -4.37 -4.42 -22.65
CA VAL A 92 -3.44 -5.46 -23.11
C VAL A 92 -3.68 -6.72 -22.29
N PHE A 93 -3.50 -7.88 -22.92
CA PHE A 93 -3.56 -9.16 -22.22
C PHE A 93 -2.57 -9.22 -21.06
N ILE A 94 -3.06 -9.70 -19.90
CA ILE A 94 -2.21 -9.96 -18.75
C ILE A 94 -1.26 -11.11 -19.09
N SER A 95 0.03 -10.89 -18.89
CA SER A 95 1.06 -11.91 -19.13
C SER A 95 0.81 -13.15 -18.28
N GLN A 96 0.91 -14.34 -18.89
CA GLN A 96 0.82 -15.63 -18.18
C GLN A 96 1.94 -15.84 -17.15
N ARG A 97 2.97 -14.97 -17.17
CA ARG A 97 4.07 -14.94 -16.19
C ARG A 97 3.70 -14.24 -14.90
N VAL A 98 2.56 -13.54 -14.85
CA VAL A 98 2.03 -12.99 -13.60
C VAL A 98 1.57 -14.16 -12.71
N LYS A 99 2.07 -14.17 -11.49
CA LYS A 99 1.84 -15.13 -10.42
C LYS A 99 1.48 -14.36 -9.15
N PHE A 100 1.01 -15.08 -8.14
CA PHE A 100 0.64 -14.49 -6.86
C PHE A 100 1.79 -13.70 -6.20
N HIS A 101 3.05 -14.10 -6.40
CA HIS A 101 4.21 -13.51 -5.73
C HIS A 101 4.83 -12.30 -6.46
N ASN A 102 4.48 -12.06 -7.74
CA ASN A 102 4.99 -10.92 -8.51
C ASN A 102 3.86 -9.99 -9.01
N SER A 103 2.62 -10.23 -8.58
CA SER A 103 1.46 -9.45 -9.00
C SER A 103 1.61 -7.97 -8.64
N LEU A 104 2.20 -7.65 -7.49
CA LEU A 104 2.44 -6.27 -7.02
C LEU A 104 3.60 -5.55 -7.73
N ASP A 105 4.32 -6.25 -8.62
CA ASP A 105 5.40 -5.70 -9.45
C ASP A 105 5.02 -5.68 -10.94
N ALA A 106 3.92 -6.34 -11.31
CA ALA A 106 3.56 -6.58 -12.71
C ALA A 106 2.69 -5.49 -13.33
N PHE A 107 2.08 -4.62 -12.52
CA PHE A 107 1.17 -3.57 -12.96
C PHE A 107 1.68 -2.19 -12.54
N GLN A 108 1.31 -1.19 -13.33
CA GLN A 108 1.66 0.22 -13.10
C GLN A 108 0.78 0.85 -12.02
N ALA A 109 -0.46 0.40 -11.87
CA ALA A 109 -1.41 0.96 -10.92
C ALA A 109 -2.29 -0.14 -10.31
N TYR A 110 -2.84 0.16 -9.13
CA TYR A 110 -3.67 -0.73 -8.35
C TYR A 110 -4.86 0.05 -7.76
N TYR A 111 -6.02 -0.59 -7.71
CA TYR A 111 -7.13 -0.14 -6.88
C TYR A 111 -6.92 -0.57 -5.43
N VAL A 112 -7.17 0.34 -4.50
CA VAL A 112 -7.30 0.06 -3.08
C VAL A 112 -8.69 -0.55 -2.87
N ASN A 113 -8.74 -1.88 -2.73
CA ASN A 113 -9.99 -2.60 -2.67
C ASN A 113 -10.65 -2.48 -1.29
N LYS A 114 -11.39 -1.39 -1.08
CA LYS A 114 -12.17 -1.17 0.14
C LYS A 114 -13.38 -2.11 0.29
N TYR A 115 -13.68 -2.95 -0.71
CA TYR A 115 -14.81 -3.89 -0.66
C TYR A 115 -14.38 -5.33 -0.34
N ILE A 116 -13.10 -5.57 -0.05
CA ILE A 116 -12.60 -6.92 0.26
C ILE A 116 -13.17 -7.47 1.56
N ASP A 117 -13.40 -6.59 2.55
CA ASP A 117 -14.02 -6.89 3.83
C ASP A 117 -14.59 -5.61 4.48
N HIS A 118 -15.27 -5.79 5.61
CA HIS A 118 -15.90 -4.70 6.38
C HIS A 118 -14.88 -3.68 6.92
N HIS A 119 -13.72 -4.12 7.41
CA HIS A 119 -12.75 -3.20 8.01
C HIS A 119 -12.09 -2.33 6.94
N ALA A 120 -11.74 -2.91 5.78
CA ALA A 120 -11.23 -2.13 4.66
C ALA A 120 -12.24 -1.07 4.19
N HIS A 121 -13.54 -1.38 4.22
CA HIS A 121 -14.60 -0.45 3.86
C HIS A 121 -14.70 0.73 4.82
N GLU A 122 -14.74 0.45 6.12
CA GLU A 122 -14.83 1.45 7.18
C GLU A 122 -13.54 2.27 7.37
N ILE A 123 -12.39 1.76 6.91
CA ILE A 123 -11.11 2.45 7.01
C ILE A 123 -10.86 3.37 5.81
N ALA A 124 -11.15 2.89 4.59
CA ALA A 124 -10.81 3.59 3.35
C ALA A 124 -12.04 4.20 2.65
N PHE A 125 -13.06 4.60 3.42
CA PHE A 125 -14.34 5.09 2.90
C PHE A 125 -14.19 6.29 1.96
#